data_AF-A0A7Y2T325-F1
#
_entry.id   AF-A0A7Y2T325-F1
#
_cell.length_a   1.000
_cell.length_b   1.000
_cell.length_c   1.000
_cell.angle_alpha   90.00
_cell.angle_beta   90.00
_cell.angle_gamma   90.00
#
_symmetry.space_group_name_H-M   'P 1'
#
loop_
_entity.id
_entity.type
_entity.pdbx_description
1 polymer ?
#
loop_
_entity_poly.entity_id
_entity_poly.type
_entity_poly.pdbx_seq_one_letter_code
_entity_poly.pdbx_strand_id
1 'polypeptide(L)'
;MSRTAKILHWFPRILCIIAILFISLFALDAFEPGLSPGRQILALLIHLIPSFILLAILLVAWKWEKVGGIIFVIIGLIASPLVFQHNYRMNESVWMSLGVI
;
A
#
# COMPACT_ATOMS: atom_id res chain seq x y z
N MET A 1 -26.42 -3.61 -13.33
CA MET A 1 -25.90 -3.25 -11.99
C MET A 1 -26.49 -1.93 -11.54
N SER A 2 -27.00 -1.86 -10.31
CA SER A 2 -27.39 -0.60 -9.69
C SER A 2 -26.20 0.35 -9.57
N ARG A 3 -26.46 1.66 -9.43
CA ARG A 3 -25.40 2.67 -9.22
C ARG A 3 -24.52 2.30 -8.01
N THR A 4 -25.12 1.82 -6.94
CA THR A 4 -24.44 1.34 -5.73
C THR A 4 -23.50 0.17 -6.01
N ALA A 5 -23.95 -0.82 -6.78
CA ALA A 5 -23.09 -1.95 -7.14
C ALA A 5 -21.87 -1.51 -7.95
N LYS A 6 -22.02 -0.53 -8.86
CA LYS A 6 -20.87 0.02 -9.59
C LYS A 6 -19.87 0.71 -8.67
N ILE A 7 -20.35 1.48 -7.69
CA ILE A 7 -19.49 2.15 -6.71
C ILE A 7 -18.73 1.12 -5.88
N LEU A 8 -19.40 0.09 -5.35
CA LEU A 8 -18.77 -0.95 -4.53
C LEU A 8 -17.68 -1.74 -5.28
N HIS A 9 -17.81 -1.91 -6.61
CA HIS A 9 -16.77 -2.56 -7.41
C HIS A 9 -15.57 -1.65 -7.73
N TRP A 10 -15.80 -0.36 -8.01
CA TRP A 10 -14.73 0.54 -8.48
C TRP A 10 -14.02 1.29 -7.35
N PHE A 11 -14.72 1.61 -6.26
CA PHE A 11 -14.18 2.40 -5.17
C PHE A 11 -12.90 1.78 -4.54
N PRO A 12 -12.86 0.47 -4.22
CA PRO A 12 -11.65 -0.14 -3.65
C PRO A 12 -10.44 -0.07 -4.59
N ARG A 13 -10.67 -0.21 -5.90
CA ARG A 13 -9.62 -0.15 -6.92
C ARG A 13 -9.03 1.25 -7.03
N ILE A 14 -9.87 2.27 -7.08
CA ILE A 14 -9.44 3.66 -7.12
C ILE A 14 -8.65 4.00 -5.86
N LEU A 15 -9.13 3.59 -4.69
CA LEU A 15 -8.41 3.79 -3.43
C LEU A 15 -7.03 3.13 -3.44
N CYS A 16 -6.94 1.88 -3.93
CA CYS A 16 -5.67 1.16 -4.06
C CYS A 16 -4.70 1.85 -5.03
N ILE A 17 -5.19 2.35 -6.18
CA ILE A 17 -4.38 3.12 -7.14
C ILE A 17 -3.83 4.39 -6.48
N ILE A 18 -4.68 5.14 -5.78
CA ILE A 18 -4.26 6.37 -5.07
C ILE A 18 -3.19 6.03 -4.03
N ALA A 19 -3.37 4.97 -3.24
CA ALA A 19 -2.39 4.54 -2.26
C ALA A 19 -1.05 4.14 -2.90
N ILE A 20 -1.06 3.39 -4.00
CA ILE A 20 0.15 3.02 -4.75
C ILE A 20 0.89 4.27 -5.25
N LEU A 21 0.15 5.23 -5.83
CA LEU A 21 0.75 6.48 -6.32
C LEU A 21 1.35 7.27 -5.17
N PHE A 22 0.63 7.40 -4.05
CA PHE A 22 1.12 8.09 -2.86
C PHE A 22 2.39 7.44 -2.30
N ILE A 23 2.41 6.12 -2.13
CA ILE A 23 3.59 5.38 -1.65
C ILE A 23 4.77 5.52 -2.64
N SER A 24 4.50 5.56 -3.94
CA SER A 24 5.54 5.74 -4.96
C SER A 24 6.23 7.11 -4.90
N LEU A 25 5.57 8.13 -4.33
CA LEU A 25 6.20 9.45 -4.17
C LEU A 25 7.38 9.40 -3.20
N PHE A 26 7.37 8.51 -2.20
CA PHE A 26 8.47 8.36 -1.27
C PHE A 26 9.74 7.90 -1.99
N ALA A 27 9.63 7.08 -3.04
CA ALA A 27 10.79 6.60 -3.82
C ALA A 27 11.56 7.71 -4.56
N LEU A 28 11.01 8.93 -4.65
CA LEU A 28 11.72 10.08 -5.21
C LEU A 28 12.88 10.55 -4.32
N ASP A 29 12.95 10.11 -3.06
CA ASP A 29 14.09 10.36 -2.17
C ASP A 29 15.37 9.62 -2.61
N ALA A 30 15.26 8.63 -3.51
CA ALA A 30 16.39 7.87 -4.04
C ALA A 30 17.32 8.69 -4.95
N PHE A 31 16.92 9.90 -5.34
CA PHE A 31 17.72 10.77 -6.20
C PHE A 31 18.74 11.58 -5.38
N GLU A 32 19.99 11.15 -5.42
CA GLU A 32 21.09 11.77 -4.67
C GLU A 32 22.17 12.40 -5.59
N PRO A 33 22.73 13.56 -5.20
CA PRO A 33 23.89 14.15 -5.88
C PRO A 33 25.10 13.21 -5.84
N GLY A 34 25.84 13.12 -6.94
CA GLY A 34 27.07 12.31 -7.04
C GLY A 34 26.86 10.87 -7.53
N LEU A 35 25.62 10.40 -7.66
CA LEU A 35 25.33 9.14 -8.34
C LEU A 35 25.27 9.34 -9.86
N SER A 36 25.85 8.39 -10.61
CA SER A 36 25.67 8.34 -12.07
C SER A 36 24.21 8.05 -12.44
N PRO A 37 23.74 8.46 -13.63
CA PRO A 37 22.34 8.27 -14.03
C PRO A 37 21.83 6.82 -13.89
N GLY A 38 22.66 5.83 -14.24
CA GLY A 38 22.29 4.42 -14.10
C GLY A 38 22.11 3.96 -12.64
N ARG A 39 22.92 4.50 -11.71
CA ARG A 39 22.78 4.20 -10.28
C ARG A 39 21.54 4.86 -9.69
N GLN A 40 21.20 6.08 -10.12
CA GLN A 40 19.97 6.75 -9.70
C GLN A 40 18.72 5.98 -10.13
N ILE A 41 18.68 5.50 -11.39
CA ILE A 41 17.57 4.67 -11.88
C ILE A 41 17.47 3.36 -11.09
N LEU A 42 18.60 2.69 -10.83
CA LEU A 42 18.60 1.46 -10.04
C LEU A 42 18.09 1.71 -8.60
N ALA A 43 18.55 2.78 -7.96
CA ALA A 43 18.09 3.17 -6.63
C ALA A 43 16.59 3.44 -6.60
N LEU A 44 16.07 4.21 -7.56
CA LEU A 44 14.64 4.45 -7.72
C LEU A 44 13.84 3.14 -7.88
N LEU A 45 14.30 2.22 -8.74
CA LEU A 45 13.62 0.94 -8.96
C LEU A 45 13.58 0.08 -7.70
N ILE A 46 14.64 0.12 -6.89
CA ILE A 46 14.68 -0.55 -5.58
C ILE A 46 13.68 0.09 -4.61
N HIS A 47 13.62 1.42 -4.55
CA HIS A 47 12.68 2.13 -3.67
C HIS A 47 11.22 1.95 -4.10
N LEU A 48 10.96 1.64 -5.38
CA LEU A 48 9.63 1.31 -5.90
C LEU A 48 9.20 -0.15 -5.64
N ILE A 49 10.05 -1.02 -5.09
CA ILE A 49 9.69 -2.43 -4.79
C ILE A 49 8.38 -2.53 -3.98
N PRO A 50 8.17 -1.76 -2.88
CA PRO A 50 6.91 -1.79 -2.13
C PRO A 50 5.69 -1.46 -3.02
N SER A 51 5.80 -0.43 -3.87
CA SER A 51 4.75 -0.04 -4.80
C SER A 51 4.47 -1.11 -5.86
N PHE A 52 5.50 -1.79 -6.37
CA PHE A 52 5.34 -2.89 -7.32
C PHE A 52 4.65 -4.11 -6.71
N ILE A 53 4.89 -4.41 -5.44
CA ILE A 53 4.17 -5.47 -4.73
C ILE A 53 2.67 -5.12 -4.64
N LEU A 54 2.35 -3.89 -4.25
CA LEU A 54 0.96 -3.43 -4.18
C LEU A 54 0.28 -3.43 -5.57
N LEU A 55 1.01 -3.02 -6.61
CA LEU A 55 0.53 -3.08 -8.00
C LEU A 55 0.23 -4.52 -8.42
N ALA A 56 1.11 -5.48 -8.09
CA ALA A 56 0.88 -6.89 -8.40
C ALA A 56 -0.40 -7.42 -7.72
N ILE A 57 -0.62 -7.06 -6.44
CA ILE A 57 -1.85 -7.42 -5.71
C ILE A 57 -3.08 -6.81 -6.40
N LEU A 58 -3.02 -5.54 -6.80
CA LEU A 58 -4.10 -4.87 -7.52
C LEU A 58 -4.40 -5.57 -8.86
N LEU A 59 -3.37 -5.94 -9.63
CA LEU A 59 -3.55 -6.64 -10.91
C LEU A 59 -4.23 -8.01 -10.73
N VAL A 60 -3.84 -8.77 -9.70
CA VAL A 60 -4.51 -10.03 -9.35
C VAL A 60 -5.97 -9.77 -8.95
N ALA A 61 -6.21 -8.79 -8.08
CA ALA A 61 -7.55 -8.40 -7.63
C ALA A 61 -8.44 -7.86 -8.77
N TRP A 62 -7.83 -7.30 -9.82
CA TRP A 62 -8.53 -6.75 -10.97
C TRP A 62 -9.21 -7.85 -11.79
N LYS A 63 -8.51 -8.98 -12.00
CA LYS A 63 -9.03 -10.14 -12.73
C LYS A 63 -9.85 -11.05 -11.82
N TRP A 64 -9.43 -11.24 -10.58
CA TRP A 64 -10.01 -12.19 -9.63
C TRP A 64 -10.58 -11.46 -8.41
N GLU A 65 -11.73 -10.81 -8.58
CA GLU A 65 -12.30 -9.90 -7.57
C GLU A 65 -12.47 -10.54 -6.18
N LYS A 66 -12.96 -11.80 -6.12
CA LYS A 66 -13.11 -12.52 -4.86
C LYS A 66 -11.78 -12.79 -4.17
N VAL A 67 -10.77 -13.21 -4.93
CA VAL A 67 -9.42 -13.48 -4.42
C VAL A 67 -8.79 -12.19 -3.92
N GLY A 68 -8.93 -11.11 -4.70
CA GLY A 68 -8.49 -9.77 -4.29
C GLY A 68 -9.13 -9.32 -2.98
N GLY A 69 -10.46 -9.45 -2.85
CA GLY A 69 -11.17 -9.14 -1.62
C GLY A 69 -10.66 -9.94 -0.42
N ILE A 70 -10.47 -11.26 -0.58
CA ILE A 70 -9.92 -12.13 0.47
C ILE A 70 -8.51 -11.69 0.86
N ILE A 71 -7.63 -11.41 -0.12
CA ILE A 71 -6.26 -10.94 0.14
C ILE A 71 -6.28 -9.65 0.97
N PHE A 72 -7.08 -8.65 0.58
CA PHE A 72 -7.14 -7.39 1.31
C PHE A 72 -7.69 -7.55 2.72
N VAL A 73 -8.72 -8.39 2.92
CA VAL A 73 -9.25 -8.68 4.25
C VAL A 73 -8.22 -9.37 5.13
N ILE A 74 -7.51 -10.39 4.62
CA ILE A 74 -6.46 -11.09 5.36
C ILE A 74 -5.33 -10.12 5.72
N ILE A 75 -4.87 -9.30 4.78
CA ILE A 75 -3.83 -8.30 5.05
C ILE A 75 -4.29 -7.34 6.16
N GLY A 76 -5.51 -6.82 6.11
CA GLY A 76 -6.04 -5.95 7.15
C GLY A 76 -6.08 -6.63 8.52
N LEU A 77 -6.65 -7.84 8.59
CA LEU A 77 -6.77 -8.59 9.85
C LEU A 77 -5.42 -8.95 10.47
N ILE A 78 -4.39 -9.21 9.66
CA ILE A 78 -3.04 -9.53 10.14
C ILE A 78 -2.25 -8.26 10.46
N ALA A 79 -2.28 -7.27 9.57
CA ALA A 79 -1.47 -6.05 9.71
C ALA A 79 -1.96 -5.17 10.88
N SER A 80 -3.27 -4.99 11.05
CA SER A 80 -3.83 -4.13 12.12
C SER A 80 -3.31 -4.48 13.52
N PRO A 81 -3.38 -5.73 14.02
CA PRO A 81 -2.85 -6.05 15.35
C PRO A 81 -1.32 -5.93 15.42
N LEU A 82 -0.59 -6.23 14.35
CA LEU A 82 0.87 -6.10 14.33
C LEU A 82 1.31 -4.63 14.40
N VAL A 83 0.67 -3.77 13.61
CA VAL A 83 0.92 -2.32 13.60
C VAL A 83 0.50 -1.73 14.94
N PHE A 84 -0.66 -2.11 15.48
CA PHE A 84 -1.09 -1.68 16.81
C PHE A 84 -0.08 -2.05 17.88
N GLN A 85 0.34 -3.32 17.95
CA GLN A 85 1.28 -3.80 18.96
C GLN A 85 2.65 -3.12 18.82
N HIS A 86 3.12 -2.91 17.60
CA HIS A 86 4.36 -2.18 17.36
C HIS A 86 4.28 -0.74 17.88
N ASN A 87 3.21 -0.02 17.53
CA ASN A 87 3.01 1.36 17.98
C ASN A 87 2.84 1.43 19.51
N TYR A 88 2.03 0.54 20.09
CA TYR A 88 1.79 0.52 21.54
C TYR A 88 3.07 0.26 22.32
N ARG A 89 3.97 -0.59 21.81
CA ARG A 89 5.30 -0.80 22.42
C ARG A 89 6.21 0.41 22.37
N MET A 90 5.98 1.34 21.44
CA MET A 90 6.77 2.57 21.30
C MET A 90 6.19 3.73 22.10
N ASN A 91 4.86 3.80 22.24
CA ASN A 91 4.17 4.97 22.80
C ASN A 91 3.38 4.70 24.10
N GLU A 92 3.17 3.44 24.47
CA GLU A 92 2.38 2.97 25.64
C GLU A 92 0.95 3.53 25.73
N SER A 93 0.44 4.11 24.65
CA SER A 93 -0.86 4.77 24.55
C SER A 93 -1.77 4.00 23.61
N VAL A 94 -2.89 3.52 24.15
CA VAL A 94 -3.92 2.81 23.38
C VAL A 94 -4.52 3.73 22.32
N TRP A 95 -4.86 4.96 22.68
CA TRP A 95 -5.51 5.91 21.77
C TRP A 95 -4.61 6.33 20.62
N MET A 96 -3.32 6.58 20.91
CA MET A 96 -2.37 6.92 19.86
C MET A 96 -2.15 5.74 18.91
N SER A 97 -2.07 4.52 19.45
CA SER A 97 -1.86 3.31 18.65
C SER A 97 -3.09 2.92 17.82
N LEU A 98 -4.30 3.15 18.34
CA LEU A 98 -5.55 3.00 17.58
C LEU A 98 -5.67 4.05 16.46
N GLY A 99 -5.13 5.25 16.65
CA GLY A 99 -5.19 6.31 15.63
C GLY A 99 -4.29 6.07 14.41
N VAL A 100 -3.41 5.07 14.46
CA VAL A 100 -2.44 4.75 13.40
C VAL A 100 -2.89 3.55 12.54
N ILE A 101 -3.85 2.74 13.02
CA ILE A 101 -4.39 1.57 12.31
C ILE A 101 -5.71 1.89 11.62
#